data_AF-A0A945HWL9-F1
#
_entry.id   AF-A0A945HWL9-F1
#
_cell.length_a   1.000
_cell.length_b   1.000
_cell.length_c   1.000
_cell.angle_alpha   90.00
_cell.angle_beta   90.00
_cell.angle_gamma   90.00
#
_symmetry.space_group_name_H-M   'P 1'
#
loop_
_entity.id
_entity.type
_entity.pdbx_description
1 polymer ?
#
loop_
_entity_poly.entity_id
_entity_poly.type
_entity_poly.pdbx_seq_one_letter_code
_entity_poly.pdbx_strand_id
1 'polypeptide(L)'
;MRINHSLAIISLLVFIAIYSCSPEEEDTILPTAESSAFEEDTTPPITEAAPFTFEYNLHSSLDKHGYFKDSIQSILPALNNLMPISPYYDSSTKLQINGVNIYSWIREDVFKPFSSIIGETEQCICGEVDNHLVMSLEMSEEYDFNDGNNFKYALLAHEFFHVFQISKSQGFDQSVFWMIEGQAATIESLYMKEYIKDSNYLLNFLNQDSLEDGIKNVEEYESYEGFFKSLPQYGDISVFMNLALAKVLQEQGNTEKESFLMIFENYWESDPNQANWKTKFEQVFGITISDFYQRLNDFKTNPETLIPEISLSDIFQNN
;
A
#
# COMPACT_ATOMS: atom_id res chain seq x y z
N MET A 1 19.81 30.19 -11.82
CA MET A 1 18.38 29.85 -11.64
C MET A 1 18.07 28.75 -12.64
N ARG A 2 18.33 27.50 -12.24
CA ARG A 2 17.99 26.29 -13.01
C ARG A 2 16.83 25.67 -12.27
N ILE A 3 15.68 25.64 -12.91
CA ILE A 3 14.49 24.95 -12.44
C ILE A 3 14.72 23.48 -12.82
N ASN A 4 14.98 22.63 -11.82
CA ASN A 4 15.04 21.19 -12.01
C ASN A 4 13.59 20.69 -12.00
N HIS A 5 13.02 20.46 -13.19
CA HIS A 5 11.82 19.65 -13.32
C HIS A 5 12.25 18.18 -13.19
N SER A 6 12.19 17.65 -11.98
CA SER A 6 12.20 16.21 -11.74
C SER A 6 10.81 15.84 -11.27
N LEU A 7 9.85 15.83 -12.21
CA LEU A 7 8.64 15.04 -11.99
C LEU A 7 9.05 13.59 -12.20
N ALA A 8 9.23 12.86 -11.11
CA ALA A 8 9.13 11.40 -11.14
C ALA A 8 7.68 11.10 -11.54
N ILE A 9 7.48 10.75 -12.82
CA ILE A 9 6.20 10.24 -13.28
C ILE A 9 6.08 8.84 -12.68
N ILE A 10 5.27 8.72 -11.63
CA ILE A 10 4.85 7.43 -11.08
C ILE A 10 4.05 6.74 -12.18
N SER A 11 4.68 5.79 -12.88
CA SER A 11 4.00 4.84 -13.75
C SER A 11 3.81 3.56 -12.95
N LEU A 12 2.79 3.54 -12.07
CA LEU A 12 2.43 2.35 -11.31
C LEU A 12 1.31 1.63 -12.07
N LEU A 13 1.65 0.68 -12.94
CA LEU A 13 0.67 -0.15 -13.62
C LEU A 13 0.34 -1.38 -12.76
N VAL A 14 -0.66 -1.26 -11.88
CA VAL A 14 -1.27 -2.42 -11.22
C VAL A 14 -2.16 -3.16 -12.24
N PHE A 15 -1.67 -4.27 -12.79
CA PHE A 15 -2.46 -5.20 -13.60
C PHE A 15 -2.64 -6.52 -12.84
N ILE A 16 -3.89 -6.97 -12.65
CA ILE A 16 -4.16 -8.37 -12.27
C ILE A 16 -5.10 -8.99 -13.31
N ALA A 17 -4.61 -10.07 -13.92
CA ALA A 17 -5.37 -10.91 -14.85
C ALA A 17 -6.27 -11.87 -14.06
N ILE A 18 -7.58 -11.73 -14.22
CA ILE A 18 -8.56 -12.65 -13.63
C ILE A 18 -8.64 -13.90 -14.52
N TYR A 19 -7.94 -14.98 -14.17
CA TYR A 19 -8.17 -16.30 -14.79
C TYR A 19 -8.95 -17.20 -13.83
N SER A 20 -10.29 -17.20 -13.97
CA SER A 20 -11.12 -18.27 -13.42
C SER A 20 -11.14 -19.45 -14.40
N CYS A 21 -10.57 -20.58 -14.01
CA CYS A 21 -10.80 -21.85 -14.71
C CYS A 21 -11.25 -22.89 -13.68
N SER A 22 -12.56 -23.06 -13.57
CA SER A 22 -13.18 -24.15 -12.80
C SER A 22 -13.55 -25.29 -13.75
N PRO A 23 -13.32 -26.55 -13.37
CA PRO A 23 -14.09 -27.66 -13.89
C PRO A 23 -15.18 -28.07 -12.88
N GLU A 24 -16.43 -28.08 -13.38
CA GLU A 24 -17.53 -28.99 -13.00
C GLU A 24 -17.03 -30.45 -13.09
N GLU A 25 -17.49 -31.49 -12.40
CA GLU A 25 -18.70 -31.86 -11.66
C GLU A 25 -18.36 -33.20 -10.95
N GLU A 26 -19.02 -33.60 -9.86
CA GLU A 26 -19.84 -34.84 -9.81
C GLU A 26 -20.43 -35.10 -8.40
N ASP A 27 -21.76 -35.11 -8.35
CA ASP A 27 -22.60 -35.52 -7.22
C ASP A 27 -22.57 -37.04 -7.01
N THR A 28 -22.43 -37.49 -5.77
CA THR A 28 -22.98 -38.79 -5.33
C THR A 28 -23.55 -38.70 -3.92
N ILE A 29 -24.83 -39.06 -3.77
CA ILE A 29 -25.60 -39.04 -2.51
C ILE A 29 -25.87 -40.49 -2.05
N LEU A 30 -25.95 -40.66 -0.71
CA LEU A 30 -26.74 -41.61 0.13
C LEU A 30 -25.92 -42.69 0.90
N PRO A 31 -26.40 -43.19 2.05
CA PRO A 31 -26.83 -42.46 3.27
C PRO A 31 -26.39 -43.17 4.59
N THR A 32 -26.89 -42.64 5.72
CA THR A 32 -27.16 -43.28 7.03
C THR A 32 -26.02 -43.60 8.00
N ALA A 33 -26.05 -42.96 9.17
CA ALA A 33 -26.51 -43.53 10.45
C ALA A 33 -25.82 -42.85 11.65
N GLU A 34 -26.63 -42.26 12.54
CA GLU A 34 -26.19 -41.71 13.82
C GLU A 34 -25.59 -42.79 14.73
N SER A 35 -24.46 -42.48 15.35
CA SER A 35 -23.91 -43.20 16.50
C SER A 35 -23.12 -42.21 17.35
N SER A 36 -23.80 -41.68 18.36
CA SER A 36 -23.22 -40.89 19.46
C SER A 36 -22.14 -41.70 20.20
N ALA A 37 -20.91 -41.20 20.15
CA ALA A 37 -19.86 -41.53 21.10
C ALA A 37 -19.17 -40.24 21.52
N PHE A 38 -19.15 -39.99 22.84
CA PHE A 38 -18.41 -38.90 23.47
C PHE A 38 -16.92 -39.11 23.17
N GLU A 39 -16.35 -38.27 22.30
CA GLU A 39 -14.90 -38.14 22.17
C GLU A 39 -14.39 -37.03 23.08
N GLU A 40 -13.36 -37.41 23.83
CA GLU A 40 -12.59 -36.65 24.78
C GLU A 40 -12.01 -35.40 24.11
N ASP A 41 -12.21 -34.24 24.75
CA ASP A 41 -11.71 -32.93 24.32
C ASP A 41 -10.18 -32.91 24.41
N THR A 42 -9.52 -33.48 23.40
CA THR A 42 -8.11 -33.22 23.10
C THR A 42 -8.05 -32.02 22.18
N THR A 43 -8.15 -30.83 22.77
CA THR A 43 -7.71 -29.60 22.10
C THR A 43 -6.31 -29.87 21.53
N PRO A 44 -6.12 -29.76 20.20
CA PRO A 44 -4.78 -29.83 19.63
C PRO A 44 -3.91 -28.76 20.29
N PRO A 45 -2.61 -29.03 20.52
CA PRO A 45 -1.72 -27.96 20.96
C PRO A 45 -1.86 -26.82 19.97
N ILE A 46 -1.99 -25.60 20.50
CA ILE A 46 -1.97 -24.35 19.73
C ILE A 46 -0.65 -24.39 18.96
N THR A 47 -0.72 -24.84 17.70
CA THR A 47 0.38 -24.71 16.76
C THR A 47 0.57 -23.22 16.63
N GLU A 48 1.70 -22.72 17.13
CA GLU A 48 2.13 -21.35 16.92
C GLU A 48 1.99 -21.07 15.42
N ALA A 49 1.13 -20.11 15.08
CA ALA A 49 0.89 -19.76 13.68
C ALA A 49 2.25 -19.42 13.06
N ALA A 50 2.54 -19.99 11.89
CA ALA A 50 3.81 -19.73 11.20
C ALA A 50 4.02 -18.21 11.06
N PRO A 51 5.27 -17.71 11.14
CA PRO A 51 5.53 -16.29 10.95
C PRO A 51 5.24 -15.89 9.50
N PHE A 52 4.88 -14.63 9.29
CA PHE A 52 4.76 -14.06 7.95
C PHE A 52 6.16 -13.91 7.31
N THR A 53 6.35 -14.41 6.09
CA THR A 53 7.67 -14.57 5.45
C THR A 53 7.92 -13.64 4.27
N PHE A 54 9.19 -13.27 4.07
CA PHE A 54 9.66 -12.54 2.89
C PHE A 54 10.65 -13.40 2.10
N GLU A 55 10.31 -13.73 0.86
CA GLU A 55 11.14 -14.55 -0.03
C GLU A 55 11.77 -13.71 -1.14
N TYR A 56 13.10 -13.68 -1.20
CA TYR A 56 13.84 -12.74 -2.05
C TYR A 56 14.31 -13.37 -3.37
N ASN A 57 13.69 -12.96 -4.47
CA ASN A 57 14.00 -13.35 -5.84
C ASN A 57 14.71 -12.20 -6.58
N LEU A 58 15.97 -11.93 -6.20
CA LEU A 58 16.73 -10.78 -6.70
C LEU A 58 17.66 -11.16 -7.86
N HIS A 59 17.38 -10.65 -9.06
CA HIS A 59 18.15 -10.97 -10.26
C HIS A 59 19.60 -10.45 -10.18
N SER A 60 20.53 -11.10 -10.88
CA SER A 60 21.97 -10.73 -10.89
C SER A 60 22.27 -9.39 -11.56
N SER A 61 21.33 -8.83 -12.33
CA SER A 61 21.45 -7.45 -12.84
C SER A 61 21.63 -6.42 -11.72
N LEU A 62 21.12 -6.70 -10.52
CA LEU A 62 21.31 -5.86 -9.34
C LEU A 62 22.71 -5.96 -8.71
N ASP A 63 23.59 -6.84 -9.17
CA ASP A 63 24.91 -7.06 -8.53
C ASP A 63 25.79 -5.80 -8.58
N LYS A 64 25.62 -4.94 -9.60
CA LYS A 64 26.27 -3.62 -9.66
C LYS A 64 25.76 -2.63 -8.59
N HIS A 65 24.57 -2.88 -8.06
CA HIS A 65 23.94 -2.13 -6.95
C HIS A 65 23.69 -3.05 -5.75
N GLY A 66 24.70 -3.85 -5.36
CA GLY A 66 24.58 -4.81 -4.25
C GLY A 66 24.03 -4.21 -2.95
N TYR A 67 24.33 -2.93 -2.68
CA TYR A 67 23.78 -2.19 -1.53
C TYR A 67 22.24 -2.09 -1.54
N PHE A 68 21.62 -2.10 -2.71
CA PHE A 68 20.16 -2.09 -2.82
C PHE A 68 19.57 -3.48 -2.52
N LYS A 69 20.25 -4.56 -2.90
CA LYS A 69 19.87 -5.92 -2.46
C LYS A 69 19.87 -6.02 -0.93
N ASP A 70 20.92 -5.49 -0.30
CA ASP A 70 21.03 -5.40 1.16
C ASP A 70 19.92 -4.52 1.77
N SER A 71 19.55 -3.44 1.07
CA SER A 71 18.49 -2.53 1.50
C SER A 71 17.11 -3.20 1.47
N ILE A 72 16.77 -3.95 0.42
CA ILE A 72 15.53 -4.75 0.36
C ILE A 72 15.46 -5.71 1.55
N GLN A 73 16.57 -6.41 1.82
CA GLN A 73 16.67 -7.40 2.90
C GLN A 73 16.73 -6.79 4.30
N SER A 74 16.98 -5.48 4.43
CA SER A 74 17.03 -4.78 5.71
C SER A 74 15.77 -3.98 6.00
N ILE A 75 15.24 -3.28 4.99
CA ILE A 75 14.11 -2.34 5.13
C ILE A 75 12.81 -3.10 5.31
N LEU A 76 12.51 -4.12 4.49
CA LEU A 76 11.23 -4.83 4.58
C LEU A 76 11.04 -5.52 5.95
N PRO A 77 12.04 -6.24 6.51
CA PRO A 77 11.90 -6.78 7.87
C PRO A 77 11.82 -5.70 8.95
N ALA A 78 12.52 -4.58 8.81
CA ALA A 78 12.43 -3.46 9.75
C ALA A 78 11.03 -2.83 9.74
N LEU A 79 10.44 -2.66 8.56
CA LEU A 79 9.06 -2.21 8.42
C LEU A 79 8.08 -3.23 8.99
N ASN A 80 8.30 -4.54 8.79
CA ASN A 80 7.46 -5.57 9.42
C ASN A 80 7.59 -5.61 10.94
N ASN A 81 8.75 -5.26 11.50
CA ASN A 81 8.88 -5.11 12.96
C ASN A 81 8.10 -3.91 13.48
N LEU A 82 7.95 -2.85 12.66
CA LEU A 82 7.21 -1.66 13.01
C LEU A 82 5.69 -1.84 12.81
N MET A 83 5.30 -2.41 11.68
CA MET A 83 3.93 -2.68 11.24
C MET A 83 3.78 -4.21 11.04
N PRO A 84 3.59 -4.99 12.13
CA PRO A 84 3.63 -6.44 12.06
C PRO A 84 2.46 -7.03 11.27
N ILE A 85 2.81 -7.85 10.29
CA ILE A 85 1.87 -8.64 9.50
C ILE A 85 1.93 -10.09 9.98
N SER A 86 0.76 -10.69 10.22
CA SER A 86 0.60 -12.12 10.47
C SER A 86 -0.02 -12.79 9.25
N PRO A 87 0.18 -14.10 9.03
CA PRO A 87 -0.57 -14.80 8.00
C PRO A 87 -2.08 -14.62 8.16
N TYR A 88 -2.77 -14.41 7.05
CA TYR A 88 -4.19 -14.11 7.03
C TYR A 88 -4.89 -14.83 5.89
N TYR A 89 -6.21 -14.97 6.00
CA TYR A 89 -7.03 -15.54 4.95
C TYR A 89 -7.62 -14.40 4.10
N ASP A 90 -7.28 -14.36 2.82
CA ASP A 90 -7.89 -13.41 1.88
C ASP A 90 -9.21 -13.99 1.37
N SER A 91 -10.31 -13.32 1.69
CA SER A 91 -11.66 -13.75 1.30
C SER A 91 -11.91 -13.59 -0.22
N SER A 92 -11.19 -12.69 -0.88
CA SER A 92 -11.34 -12.37 -2.29
C SER A 92 -10.73 -13.44 -3.19
N THR A 93 -9.51 -13.88 -2.86
CA THR A 93 -8.79 -14.95 -3.58
C THR A 93 -9.03 -16.34 -2.98
N LYS A 94 -9.61 -16.40 -1.77
CA LYS A 94 -9.87 -17.61 -0.98
C LYS A 94 -8.59 -18.36 -0.61
N LEU A 95 -7.49 -17.65 -0.47
CA LEU A 95 -6.18 -18.20 -0.17
C LEU A 95 -5.69 -17.78 1.21
N GLN A 96 -4.93 -18.68 1.84
CA GLN A 96 -4.19 -18.36 3.06
C GLN A 96 -2.90 -17.68 2.64
N ILE A 97 -2.77 -16.39 2.87
CA ILE A 97 -1.57 -15.62 2.58
C ILE A 97 -0.59 -15.77 3.75
N ASN A 98 0.62 -16.23 3.44
CA ASN A 98 1.67 -16.51 4.44
C ASN A 98 2.87 -15.59 4.32
N GLY A 99 2.95 -14.77 3.26
CA GLY A 99 4.11 -13.92 3.06
C GLY A 99 4.08 -13.14 1.75
N VAL A 100 5.27 -12.67 1.37
CA VAL A 100 5.52 -11.94 0.12
C VAL A 100 6.70 -12.55 -0.62
N ASN A 101 6.53 -12.77 -1.93
CA ASN A 101 7.59 -13.03 -2.89
C ASN A 101 8.06 -11.71 -3.50
N ILE A 102 9.33 -11.34 -3.26
CA ILE A 102 9.91 -10.07 -3.72
C ILE A 102 10.78 -10.34 -4.95
N TYR A 103 10.39 -9.79 -6.10
CA TYR A 103 11.13 -9.87 -7.34
C TYR A 103 11.72 -8.51 -7.68
N SER A 104 13.02 -8.46 -7.98
CA SER A 104 13.64 -7.20 -8.41
C SER A 104 14.72 -7.43 -9.45
N TRP A 105 14.79 -6.53 -10.43
CA TRP A 105 15.74 -6.53 -11.54
C TRP A 105 15.95 -5.12 -12.08
N ILE A 106 16.90 -4.96 -12.99
CA ILE A 106 17.15 -3.70 -13.69
C ILE A 106 16.71 -3.86 -15.13
N ARG A 107 15.72 -3.06 -15.55
CA ARG A 107 15.05 -3.22 -16.85
C ARG A 107 15.97 -2.98 -18.03
N GLU A 108 16.98 -2.13 -17.90
CA GLU A 108 17.95 -1.85 -18.96
C GLU A 108 18.93 -3.02 -19.17
N ASP A 109 19.14 -3.86 -18.15
CA ASP A 109 20.07 -5.00 -18.22
C ASP A 109 19.35 -6.29 -18.62
N VAL A 110 18.08 -6.48 -18.22
CA VAL A 110 17.29 -7.67 -18.51
C VAL A 110 15.80 -7.34 -18.65
N PHE A 111 15.18 -7.86 -19.70
CA PHE A 111 13.74 -7.68 -19.94
C PHE A 111 12.93 -8.73 -19.16
N LYS A 112 12.15 -8.28 -18.16
CA LYS A 112 11.17 -9.07 -17.39
C LYS A 112 11.62 -10.52 -17.10
N PRO A 113 12.73 -10.73 -16.36
CA PRO A 113 13.34 -12.05 -16.17
C PRO A 113 12.43 -13.07 -15.47
N PHE A 114 11.41 -12.60 -14.76
CA PHE A 114 10.47 -13.42 -14.00
C PHE A 114 9.10 -13.57 -14.66
N SER A 115 8.95 -13.13 -15.91
CA SER A 115 7.65 -13.10 -16.61
C SER A 115 6.94 -14.45 -16.73
N SER A 116 7.67 -15.56 -16.74
CA SER A 116 7.05 -16.89 -16.72
C SER A 116 6.42 -17.28 -15.37
N ILE A 117 6.70 -16.53 -14.30
CA ILE A 117 6.19 -16.76 -12.94
C ILE A 117 5.15 -15.70 -12.59
N ILE A 118 5.48 -14.42 -12.78
CA ILE A 118 4.66 -13.29 -12.31
C ILE A 118 4.02 -12.48 -13.44
N GLY A 119 4.24 -12.84 -14.71
CA GLY A 119 3.80 -12.05 -15.85
C GLY A 119 4.67 -10.81 -16.11
N GLU A 120 4.22 -9.95 -17.03
CA GLU A 120 4.95 -8.72 -17.40
C GLU A 120 4.64 -7.56 -16.43
N THR A 121 5.04 -7.71 -15.17
CA THR A 121 4.80 -6.74 -14.10
C THR A 121 5.87 -5.65 -14.05
N GLU A 122 5.54 -4.48 -13.51
CA GLU A 122 6.45 -3.35 -13.28
C GLU A 122 6.76 -3.18 -11.79
N GLN A 123 6.46 -2.02 -11.20
CA GLN A 123 6.48 -1.76 -9.76
C GLN A 123 5.05 -1.93 -9.24
N CYS A 124 4.79 -2.92 -8.37
CA CYS A 124 3.48 -3.13 -7.74
C CYS A 124 3.48 -4.29 -6.73
N ILE A 125 2.38 -4.40 -5.97
CA ILE A 125 1.84 -5.66 -5.46
C ILE A 125 0.92 -6.28 -6.52
N CYS A 126 1.40 -7.28 -7.27
CA CYS A 126 0.84 -7.66 -8.57
C CYS A 126 0.17 -9.04 -8.62
N GLY A 127 -0.40 -9.49 -7.49
CA GLY A 127 -1.08 -10.79 -7.39
C GLY A 127 -0.38 -11.74 -6.43
N GLU A 128 -0.50 -13.04 -6.68
CA GLU A 128 -0.14 -14.08 -5.72
C GLU A 128 0.53 -15.28 -6.40
N VAL A 129 1.56 -15.84 -5.76
CA VAL A 129 2.23 -17.08 -6.15
C VAL A 129 2.50 -17.89 -4.89
N ASP A 130 2.11 -19.16 -4.89
CA ASP A 130 2.37 -20.10 -3.78
C ASP A 130 1.99 -19.54 -2.40
N ASN A 131 0.77 -19.01 -2.26
CA ASN A 131 0.25 -18.42 -1.02
C ASN A 131 1.04 -17.21 -0.50
N HIS A 132 1.78 -16.52 -1.38
CA HIS A 132 2.48 -15.27 -1.08
C HIS A 132 2.05 -14.18 -2.06
N LEU A 133 1.88 -12.96 -1.57
CA LEU A 133 1.72 -11.80 -2.44
C LEU A 133 2.99 -11.59 -3.28
N VAL A 134 2.84 -11.10 -4.50
CA VAL A 134 3.95 -10.77 -5.38
C VAL A 134 4.26 -9.28 -5.26
N MET A 135 5.43 -8.95 -4.72
CA MET A 135 6.00 -7.60 -4.80
C MET A 135 6.99 -7.56 -5.96
N SER A 136 6.64 -6.82 -7.01
CA SER A 136 7.48 -6.62 -8.19
C SER A 136 8.16 -5.25 -8.09
N LEU A 137 9.49 -5.24 -8.21
CA LEU A 137 10.34 -4.06 -8.10
C LEU A 137 11.24 -3.96 -9.34
N GLU A 138 10.65 -3.60 -10.46
CA GLU A 138 11.40 -3.26 -11.66
C GLU A 138 12.13 -1.92 -11.47
N MET A 139 13.45 -1.95 -11.52
CA MET A 139 14.28 -0.75 -11.34
C MET A 139 14.82 -0.26 -12.67
N SER A 140 15.00 1.06 -12.78
CA SER A 140 15.73 1.71 -13.85
C SER A 140 17.10 2.17 -13.37
N GLU A 141 18.14 1.81 -14.12
CA GLU A 141 19.50 2.30 -13.88
C GLU A 141 19.57 3.82 -13.86
N GLU A 142 18.97 4.44 -14.87
CA GLU A 142 19.04 5.88 -15.09
C GLU A 142 18.19 6.66 -14.10
N TYR A 143 17.05 6.14 -13.65
CA TYR A 143 16.19 6.88 -12.75
C TYR A 143 16.50 6.57 -11.29
N ASP A 144 16.55 5.30 -10.90
CA ASP A 144 16.49 4.92 -9.47
C ASP A 144 17.84 4.89 -8.76
N PHE A 145 18.92 4.74 -9.54
CA PHE A 145 20.28 4.63 -9.04
C PHE A 145 21.15 5.86 -9.33
N ASN A 146 20.56 6.94 -9.86
CA ASN A 146 21.23 8.22 -9.95
C ASN A 146 21.60 8.79 -8.57
N ASP A 147 22.75 9.45 -8.49
CA ASP A 147 23.27 10.05 -7.26
C ASP A 147 22.24 10.98 -6.62
N GLY A 148 21.96 10.75 -5.33
CA GLY A 148 21.01 11.52 -4.55
C GLY A 148 19.53 11.16 -4.77
N ASN A 149 19.20 10.24 -5.69
CA ASN A 149 17.84 9.73 -5.80
C ASN A 149 17.58 8.66 -4.72
N ASN A 150 16.63 8.95 -3.83
CA ASN A 150 16.21 8.04 -2.77
C ASN A 150 14.87 7.33 -3.07
N PHE A 151 14.28 7.55 -4.25
CA PHE A 151 13.00 6.96 -4.66
C PHE A 151 12.96 5.44 -4.45
N LYS A 152 14.04 4.72 -4.76
CA LYS A 152 14.14 3.27 -4.52
C LYS A 152 13.87 2.83 -3.08
N TYR A 153 14.16 3.68 -2.09
CA TYR A 153 13.87 3.38 -0.68
C TYR A 153 12.44 3.76 -0.30
N ALA A 154 11.93 4.85 -0.88
CA ALA A 154 10.51 5.23 -0.78
C ALA A 154 9.62 4.11 -1.34
N LEU A 155 9.94 3.60 -2.53
CA LEU A 155 9.25 2.49 -3.18
C LEU A 155 9.16 1.24 -2.27
N LEU A 156 10.21 0.89 -1.53
CA LEU A 156 10.15 -0.24 -0.60
C LEU A 156 9.16 0.00 0.55
N ALA A 157 9.07 1.23 1.05
CA ALA A 157 8.09 1.59 2.07
C ALA A 157 6.67 1.64 1.51
N HIS A 158 6.50 2.16 0.30
CA HIS A 158 5.23 2.21 -0.44
C HIS A 158 4.65 0.82 -0.66
N GLU A 159 5.42 -0.07 -1.29
CA GLU A 159 4.97 -1.42 -1.59
C GLU A 159 4.80 -2.27 -0.32
N PHE A 160 5.66 -2.11 0.69
CA PHE A 160 5.43 -2.74 1.99
C PHE A 160 4.08 -2.31 2.58
N PHE A 161 3.76 -1.01 2.50
CA PHE A 161 2.51 -0.52 3.04
C PHE A 161 1.29 -1.11 2.33
N HIS A 162 1.33 -1.34 1.01
CA HIS A 162 0.26 -2.07 0.34
C HIS A 162 0.07 -3.49 0.90
N VAL A 163 1.16 -4.22 1.20
CA VAL A 163 1.05 -5.55 1.85
C VAL A 163 0.38 -5.42 3.21
N PHE A 164 0.77 -4.44 4.02
CA PHE A 164 0.15 -4.17 5.32
C PHE A 164 -1.33 -3.81 5.17
N GLN A 165 -1.65 -2.90 4.28
CA GLN A 165 -3.00 -2.44 3.97
C GLN A 165 -3.91 -3.60 3.54
N ILE A 166 -3.45 -4.46 2.62
CA ILE A 166 -4.18 -5.67 2.20
C ILE A 166 -4.43 -6.59 3.39
N SER A 167 -3.41 -6.81 4.24
CA SER A 167 -3.52 -7.70 5.40
C SER A 167 -4.54 -7.25 6.46
N LYS A 168 -4.91 -5.96 6.45
CA LYS A 168 -5.91 -5.38 7.35
C LYS A 168 -7.33 -5.52 6.84
N SER A 169 -7.54 -5.92 5.58
CA SER A 169 -8.86 -6.09 4.98
C SER A 169 -9.22 -7.56 4.76
N GLN A 170 -10.48 -7.90 5.00
CA GLN A 170 -11.07 -9.21 4.68
C GLN A 170 -11.61 -9.21 3.25
N GLY A 171 -10.70 -9.12 2.28
CA GLY A 171 -11.01 -9.02 0.85
C GLY A 171 -10.81 -7.60 0.37
N PHE A 172 -9.53 -7.25 0.17
CA PHE A 172 -9.11 -5.92 -0.24
C PHE A 172 -9.71 -5.55 -1.60
N ASP A 173 -10.44 -4.45 -1.63
CA ASP A 173 -11.11 -3.94 -2.82
C ASP A 173 -10.45 -2.62 -3.26
N GLN A 174 -10.03 -2.57 -4.52
CA GLN A 174 -9.24 -1.47 -5.07
C GLN A 174 -10.08 -0.26 -5.53
N SER A 175 -11.30 -0.09 -5.00
CA SER A 175 -12.25 0.90 -5.51
C SER A 175 -11.98 2.35 -5.14
N VAL A 176 -11.08 2.65 -4.19
CA VAL A 176 -10.79 4.04 -3.79
C VAL A 176 -9.31 4.37 -3.89
N PHE A 177 -8.92 4.78 -5.09
CA PHE A 177 -7.52 4.87 -5.49
C PHE A 177 -6.71 5.88 -4.68
N TRP A 178 -7.25 7.08 -4.43
CA TRP A 178 -6.53 8.09 -3.65
C TRP A 178 -6.26 7.68 -2.18
N MET A 179 -7.09 6.81 -1.59
CA MET A 179 -6.80 6.27 -0.26
C MET A 179 -5.77 5.15 -0.34
N ILE A 180 -5.79 4.33 -1.38
CA ILE A 180 -4.82 3.25 -1.56
C ILE A 180 -3.43 3.83 -1.80
N GLU A 181 -3.27 4.55 -2.91
CA GLU A 181 -1.98 5.12 -3.33
C GLU A 181 -1.56 6.28 -2.44
N GLY A 182 -2.49 7.14 -2.03
CA GLY A 182 -2.14 8.30 -1.22
C GLY A 182 -1.72 7.96 0.20
N GLN A 183 -2.23 6.88 0.78
CA GLN A 183 -1.73 6.40 2.07
C GLN A 183 -0.35 5.79 1.95
N ALA A 184 -0.11 4.97 0.91
CA ALA A 184 1.21 4.40 0.63
C ALA A 184 2.26 5.50 0.37
N ALA A 185 1.91 6.52 -0.42
CA ALA A 185 2.73 7.70 -0.69
C ALA A 185 2.94 8.58 0.57
N THR A 186 1.98 8.58 1.50
CA THR A 186 2.16 9.24 2.80
C THR A 186 3.15 8.46 3.68
N ILE A 187 3.06 7.13 3.70
CA ILE A 187 3.96 6.25 4.47
C ILE A 187 5.38 6.30 3.92
N GLU A 188 5.57 6.25 2.60
CA GLU A 188 6.90 6.42 2.02
C GLU A 188 7.46 7.81 2.35
N SER A 189 6.64 8.86 2.33
CA SER A 189 7.07 10.22 2.67
C SER A 189 7.52 10.34 4.13
N LEU A 190 6.79 9.70 5.05
CA LEU A 190 7.17 9.64 6.47
C LEU A 190 8.43 8.80 6.68
N TYR A 191 8.58 7.68 5.96
CA TYR A 191 9.78 6.87 5.96
C TYR A 191 11.00 7.68 5.48
N MET A 192 10.85 8.41 4.37
CA MET A 192 11.87 9.27 3.79
C MET A 192 12.30 10.38 4.75
N LYS A 193 11.33 11.03 5.41
CA LYS A 193 11.58 12.03 6.45
C LYS A 193 12.33 11.43 7.66
N GLU A 194 11.90 10.28 8.16
CA GLU A 194 12.45 9.71 9.39
C GLU A 194 13.79 8.99 9.18
N TYR A 195 13.89 8.07 8.24
CA TYR A 195 15.02 7.16 8.12
C TYR A 195 16.09 7.67 7.14
N ILE A 196 15.67 8.32 6.05
CA ILE A 196 16.59 8.87 5.04
C ILE A 196 16.93 10.34 5.31
N LYS A 197 16.18 11.00 6.20
CA LYS A 197 16.33 12.43 6.56
C LYS A 197 16.08 13.37 5.39
N ASP A 198 15.17 12.99 4.49
CA ASP A 198 14.77 13.77 3.33
C ASP A 198 13.35 14.33 3.51
N SER A 199 13.24 15.44 4.23
CA SER A 199 11.96 16.14 4.41
C SER A 199 11.45 16.81 3.14
N ASN A 200 12.32 17.02 2.13
CA ASN A 200 11.89 17.64 0.87
C ASN A 200 11.01 16.70 0.06
N TYR A 201 11.16 15.39 0.24
CA TYR A 201 10.32 14.39 -0.40
C TYR A 201 8.83 14.65 -0.16
N LEU A 202 8.42 14.79 1.12
CA LEU A 202 7.03 15.11 1.48
C LEU A 202 6.62 16.51 1.00
N LEU A 203 7.52 17.51 1.15
CA LEU A 203 7.24 18.89 0.73
C LEU A 203 6.91 18.99 -0.76
N ASN A 204 7.54 18.17 -1.61
CA ASN A 204 7.27 18.17 -3.05
C ASN A 204 5.82 17.78 -3.37
N PHE A 205 5.20 16.88 -2.59
CA PHE A 205 3.78 16.57 -2.74
C PHE A 205 2.87 17.73 -2.32
N LEU A 206 3.29 18.55 -1.36
CA LEU A 206 2.48 19.66 -0.83
C LEU A 206 2.62 20.94 -1.66
N ASN A 207 3.79 21.16 -2.29
CA ASN A 207 4.13 22.36 -3.02
C ASN A 207 3.94 22.19 -4.54
N GLN A 208 2.76 21.69 -4.93
CA GLN A 208 2.39 21.52 -6.34
C GLN A 208 1.68 22.77 -6.86
N ASP A 209 2.15 23.31 -7.99
CA ASP A 209 1.53 24.46 -8.66
C ASP A 209 0.06 24.19 -9.03
N SER A 210 -0.30 22.92 -9.24
CA SER A 210 -1.62 22.45 -9.65
C SER A 210 -2.53 21.99 -8.51
N LEU A 211 -2.13 22.16 -7.24
CA LEU A 211 -2.91 21.70 -6.09
C LEU A 211 -4.36 22.21 -6.09
N GLU A 212 -4.57 23.49 -6.44
CA GLU A 212 -5.91 24.07 -6.49
C GLU A 212 -6.80 23.39 -7.56
N ASP A 213 -6.23 23.07 -8.72
CA ASP A 213 -6.96 22.41 -9.80
C ASP A 213 -7.21 20.93 -9.49
N GLY A 214 -6.28 20.26 -8.80
CA GLY A 214 -6.52 18.93 -8.25
C GLY A 214 -7.70 18.93 -7.26
N ILE A 215 -7.76 19.88 -6.32
CA ILE A 215 -8.85 19.98 -5.34
C ILE A 215 -10.21 20.18 -6.03
N LYS A 216 -10.26 20.97 -7.11
CA LYS A 216 -11.49 21.17 -7.90
C LYS A 216 -11.97 19.90 -8.60
N ASN A 217 -11.07 18.94 -8.85
CA ASN A 217 -11.34 17.70 -9.58
C ASN A 217 -11.09 16.45 -8.71
N VAL A 218 -11.24 16.59 -7.38
CA VAL A 218 -10.89 15.53 -6.40
C VAL A 218 -11.60 14.20 -6.65
N GLU A 219 -12.82 14.22 -7.19
CA GLU A 219 -13.58 13.01 -7.50
C GLU A 219 -12.92 12.16 -8.60
N GLU A 220 -12.10 12.75 -9.48
CA GLU A 220 -11.36 11.97 -10.48
C GLU A 220 -10.36 11.00 -9.83
N TYR A 221 -9.81 11.36 -8.66
CA TYR A 221 -8.86 10.52 -7.92
C TYR A 221 -9.52 9.33 -7.19
N GLU A 222 -10.86 9.21 -7.19
CA GLU A 222 -11.54 8.05 -6.60
C GLU A 222 -11.23 6.74 -7.35
N SER A 223 -11.04 6.79 -8.67
CA SER A 223 -10.91 5.60 -9.52
C SER A 223 -9.51 5.44 -10.11
N TYR A 224 -9.12 4.20 -10.46
CA TYR A 224 -7.88 3.91 -11.18
C TYR A 224 -7.69 4.82 -12.42
N GLU A 225 -8.64 4.76 -13.36
CA GLU A 225 -8.54 5.50 -14.62
C GLU A 225 -8.51 7.01 -14.41
N GLY A 226 -9.34 7.50 -13.49
CA GLY A 226 -9.39 8.92 -13.16
C GLY A 226 -8.09 9.38 -12.50
N PHE A 227 -7.55 8.64 -11.54
CA PHE A 227 -6.27 8.93 -10.87
C PHE A 227 -5.13 9.10 -11.88
N PHE A 228 -4.91 8.11 -12.74
CA PHE A 228 -3.85 8.17 -13.75
C PHE A 228 -4.08 9.23 -14.83
N LYS A 229 -5.34 9.59 -15.11
CA LYS A 229 -5.68 10.72 -15.97
C LYS A 229 -5.39 12.06 -15.28
N SER A 230 -5.62 12.18 -13.98
CA SER A 230 -5.40 13.40 -13.20
C SER A 230 -3.92 13.66 -12.92
N LEU A 231 -3.11 12.64 -12.67
CA LEU A 231 -1.66 12.79 -12.40
C LEU A 231 -0.91 13.73 -13.37
N PRO A 232 -0.94 13.54 -14.70
CA PRO A 232 -0.24 14.43 -15.63
C PRO A 232 -0.88 15.82 -15.78
N GLN A 233 -2.13 15.99 -15.34
CA GLN A 233 -2.87 17.26 -15.47
C GLN A 233 -2.78 18.13 -14.21
N TYR A 234 -2.91 17.51 -13.05
CA TYR A 234 -3.11 18.16 -11.76
C TYR A 234 -2.11 17.71 -10.70
N GLY A 235 -1.23 16.76 -11.02
CA GLY A 235 -0.28 16.18 -10.08
C GLY A 235 -0.94 15.22 -9.09
N ASP A 236 -0.14 14.67 -8.18
CA ASP A 236 -0.61 13.75 -7.15
C ASP A 236 -0.99 14.50 -5.86
N ILE A 237 -2.27 14.85 -5.69
CA ILE A 237 -2.73 15.51 -4.47
C ILE A 237 -3.12 14.52 -3.36
N SER A 238 -2.99 13.21 -3.58
CA SER A 238 -3.52 12.21 -2.65
C SER A 238 -2.81 12.20 -1.29
N VAL A 239 -1.51 12.52 -1.26
CA VAL A 239 -0.76 12.76 -0.01
C VAL A 239 -1.33 13.97 0.73
N PHE A 240 -1.59 15.08 0.03
CA PHE A 240 -2.25 16.26 0.62
C PHE A 240 -3.62 15.90 1.21
N MET A 241 -4.42 15.09 0.50
CA MET A 241 -5.72 14.63 0.99
C MET A 241 -5.58 13.80 2.27
N ASN A 242 -4.68 12.83 2.33
CA ASN A 242 -4.49 11.99 3.52
C ASN A 242 -4.01 12.81 4.73
N LEU A 243 -3.09 13.77 4.53
CA LEU A 243 -2.66 14.66 5.61
C LEU A 243 -3.75 15.64 6.06
N ALA A 244 -4.56 16.15 5.12
CA ALA A 244 -5.73 16.96 5.45
C ALA A 244 -6.76 16.16 6.26
N LEU A 245 -7.00 14.89 5.92
CA LEU A 245 -7.87 14.00 6.68
C LEU A 245 -7.36 13.80 8.10
N ALA A 246 -6.05 13.54 8.27
CA ALA A 246 -5.45 13.43 9.60
C ALA A 246 -5.66 14.71 10.42
N LYS A 247 -5.58 15.88 9.78
CA LYS A 247 -5.83 17.16 10.44
C LYS A 247 -7.29 17.37 10.83
N VAL A 248 -8.24 16.99 9.97
CA VAL A 248 -9.68 17.00 10.30
C VAL A 248 -9.97 16.11 11.50
N LEU A 249 -9.37 14.91 11.55
CA LEU A 249 -9.53 13.99 12.69
C LEU A 249 -8.94 14.56 13.99
N GLN A 250 -7.82 15.30 13.91
CA GLN A 250 -7.26 15.99 15.09
C GLN A 250 -8.20 17.10 15.61
N GLU A 251 -8.84 17.85 14.72
CA GLU A 251 -9.82 18.88 15.10
C GLU A 251 -11.07 18.29 15.75
N GLN A 252 -11.39 17.03 15.46
CA GLN A 252 -12.45 16.26 16.15
C GLN A 252 -12.03 15.76 17.54
N GLY A 253 -10.78 16.00 17.95
CA GLY A 253 -10.26 15.69 19.29
C GLY A 253 -9.33 14.47 19.37
N ASN A 254 -9.02 13.83 18.24
CA ASN A 254 -8.03 12.74 18.20
C ASN A 254 -6.61 13.31 18.32
N THR A 255 -5.68 12.52 18.87
CA THR A 255 -4.25 12.80 18.75
C THR A 255 -3.78 12.56 17.32
N GLU A 256 -2.64 13.13 16.94
CA GLU A 256 -2.07 12.91 15.60
C GLU A 256 -1.81 11.40 15.33
N LYS A 257 -1.34 10.67 16.34
CA LYS A 257 -1.17 9.21 16.28
C LYS A 257 -2.47 8.48 16.00
N GLU A 258 -3.52 8.76 16.79
CA GLU A 258 -4.84 8.14 16.61
C GLU A 258 -5.41 8.46 15.23
N SER A 259 -5.29 9.70 14.75
CA SER A 259 -5.72 10.08 13.41
C SER A 259 -5.05 9.25 12.32
N PHE A 260 -3.73 9.01 12.41
CA PHE A 260 -3.03 8.19 11.43
C PHE A 260 -3.39 6.70 11.52
N LEU A 261 -3.52 6.14 12.73
CA LEU A 261 -3.98 4.76 12.90
C LEU A 261 -5.39 4.56 12.34
N MET A 262 -6.29 5.54 12.53
CA MET A 262 -7.62 5.49 11.92
C MET A 262 -7.56 5.39 10.39
N ILE A 263 -6.65 6.15 9.76
CA ILE A 263 -6.49 6.19 8.30
C ILE A 263 -5.82 4.92 7.78
N PHE A 264 -4.74 4.47 8.42
CA PHE A 264 -3.88 3.39 7.94
C PHE A 264 -4.29 1.99 8.41
N GLU A 265 -5.10 1.86 9.46
CA GLU A 265 -5.54 0.58 10.01
C GLU A 265 -7.07 0.48 10.08
N ASN A 266 -7.72 1.30 10.92
CA ASN A 266 -9.14 1.12 11.23
C ASN A 266 -10.04 1.23 9.99
N TYR A 267 -9.65 2.05 9.01
CA TYR A 267 -10.38 2.15 7.76
C TYR A 267 -10.40 0.82 7.00
N TRP A 268 -9.26 0.14 6.90
CA TRP A 268 -9.13 -1.13 6.17
C TRP A 268 -9.73 -2.31 6.94
N GLU A 269 -9.65 -2.29 8.26
CA GLU A 269 -10.35 -3.25 9.15
C GLU A 269 -11.88 -3.13 9.08
N SER A 270 -12.39 -2.01 8.54
CA SER A 270 -13.82 -1.82 8.31
C SER A 270 -14.33 -2.50 7.03
N ASP A 271 -13.46 -3.12 6.24
CA ASP A 271 -13.71 -3.81 4.97
C ASP A 271 -14.45 -2.92 3.93
N PRO A 272 -13.82 -1.80 3.52
CA PRO A 272 -14.37 -0.95 2.47
C PRO A 272 -14.30 -1.65 1.12
N ASN A 273 -15.31 -1.44 0.29
CA ASN A 273 -15.40 -1.91 -1.08
C ASN A 273 -16.18 -0.94 -1.96
N GLN A 274 -16.24 -1.23 -3.27
CA GLN A 274 -16.86 -0.34 -4.26
C GLN A 274 -18.27 0.12 -3.88
N ALA A 275 -19.06 -0.74 -3.23
CA ALA A 275 -20.45 -0.45 -2.90
C ALA A 275 -20.62 0.33 -1.57
N ASN A 276 -19.65 0.25 -0.64
CA ASN A 276 -19.85 0.73 0.73
C ASN A 276 -18.80 1.75 1.20
N TRP A 277 -17.73 2.01 0.44
CA TRP A 277 -16.57 2.73 0.94
C TRP A 277 -16.89 4.13 1.46
N LYS A 278 -17.86 4.85 0.87
CA LYS A 278 -18.31 6.18 1.32
C LYS A 278 -19.00 6.10 2.69
N THR A 279 -19.80 5.06 2.90
CA THR A 279 -20.44 4.79 4.19
C THR A 279 -19.41 4.38 5.24
N LYS A 280 -18.43 3.55 4.88
CA LYS A 280 -17.33 3.16 5.76
C LYS A 280 -16.45 4.34 6.13
N PHE A 281 -16.17 5.21 5.17
CA PHE A 281 -15.43 6.46 5.38
C PHE A 281 -16.11 7.32 6.45
N GLU A 282 -17.42 7.56 6.32
CA GLU A 282 -18.18 8.31 7.32
C GLU A 282 -18.22 7.63 8.69
N GLN A 283 -18.40 6.31 8.72
CA GLN A 283 -18.44 5.54 9.98
C GLN A 283 -17.11 5.59 10.74
N VAL A 284 -15.98 5.50 10.03
CA VAL A 284 -14.65 5.50 10.64
C VAL A 284 -14.21 6.92 10.99
N PHE A 285 -14.40 7.88 10.09
CA PHE A 285 -13.82 9.24 10.23
C PHE A 285 -14.80 10.29 10.77
N GLY A 286 -16.07 9.94 10.97
CA GLY A 286 -17.08 10.86 11.50
C GLY A 286 -17.36 12.07 10.59
N ILE A 287 -16.99 12.01 9.31
CA ILE A 287 -17.21 13.06 8.31
C ILE A 287 -17.59 12.42 6.98
N THR A 288 -18.57 12.99 6.29
CA THR A 288 -18.95 12.50 4.95
C THR A 288 -17.84 12.80 3.94
N ILE A 289 -17.73 12.00 2.88
CA ILE A 289 -16.74 12.26 1.82
C ILE A 289 -16.94 13.63 1.16
N SER A 290 -18.20 14.07 1.00
CA SER A 290 -18.52 15.37 0.41
C SER A 290 -18.08 16.53 1.30
N ASP A 291 -18.32 16.43 2.62
CA ASP A 291 -17.86 17.44 3.56
C ASP A 291 -16.33 17.46 3.61
N PHE A 292 -15.68 16.30 3.63
CA PHE A 292 -14.23 16.21 3.58
C PHE A 292 -13.63 16.88 2.34
N TYR A 293 -14.18 16.63 1.15
CA TYR A 293 -13.74 17.28 -0.08
C TYR A 293 -13.89 18.80 -0.04
N GLN A 294 -14.93 19.32 0.62
CA GLN A 294 -15.05 20.76 0.85
C GLN A 294 -13.96 21.29 1.79
N ARG A 295 -13.69 20.56 2.90
CA ARG A 295 -12.65 20.88 3.89
C ARG A 295 -11.24 20.97 3.30
N LEU A 296 -10.94 20.31 2.17
CA LEU A 296 -9.64 20.45 1.48
C LEU A 296 -9.30 21.91 1.15
N ASN A 297 -10.30 22.76 0.91
CA ASN A 297 -10.08 24.19 0.65
C ASN A 297 -9.51 24.96 1.85
N ASP A 298 -9.68 24.46 3.06
CA ASP A 298 -9.19 25.11 4.28
C ASP A 298 -7.65 25.01 4.37
N PHE A 299 -7.08 23.97 3.79
CA PHE A 299 -5.65 23.66 3.91
C PHE A 299 -4.81 24.10 2.70
N LYS A 300 -5.44 24.43 1.57
CA LYS A 300 -4.72 24.70 0.31
C LYS A 300 -3.82 25.94 0.32
N THR A 301 -4.08 26.91 1.21
CA THR A 301 -3.30 28.17 1.24
C THR A 301 -1.93 27.97 1.88
N ASN A 302 -1.83 27.09 2.87
CA ASN A 302 -0.60 26.79 3.59
C ASN A 302 -0.48 25.27 3.81
N PRO A 303 -0.28 24.49 2.73
CA PRO A 303 -0.30 23.02 2.81
C PRO A 303 0.82 22.47 3.69
N GLU A 304 1.93 23.19 3.86
CA GLU A 304 3.04 22.83 4.75
C GLU A 304 2.61 22.71 6.24
N THR A 305 1.50 23.32 6.64
CA THR A 305 0.94 23.15 8.00
C THR A 305 0.37 21.76 8.25
N LEU A 306 0.23 20.94 7.21
CA LEU A 306 -0.19 19.55 7.27
C LEU A 306 0.98 18.58 7.49
N ILE A 307 2.23 19.06 7.45
CA ILE A 307 3.40 18.19 7.68
C ILE A 307 3.30 17.60 9.08
N PRO A 308 3.31 16.27 9.22
CA PRO A 308 3.14 15.65 10.53
C PRO A 308 4.28 16.01 11.48
N GLU A 309 3.97 16.19 12.75
CA GLU A 309 4.99 16.34 13.79
C GLU A 309 5.52 14.97 14.23
N ILE A 310 4.63 13.99 14.31
CA ILE A 310 4.93 12.59 14.62
C ILE A 310 5.85 11.94 13.58
N SER A 311 6.63 10.95 14.04
CA SER A 311 7.45 10.09 13.21
C SER A 311 6.68 8.84 12.76
N LEU A 312 7.13 8.15 11.70
CA LEU A 312 6.54 6.89 11.27
C LEU A 312 6.61 5.86 12.40
N SER A 313 7.73 5.79 13.11
CA SER A 313 7.90 4.85 14.21
C SER A 313 6.96 5.12 15.38
N ASP A 314 6.70 6.38 15.72
CA ASP A 314 5.80 6.74 16.82
C ASP A 314 4.33 6.42 16.51
N ILE A 315 3.91 6.47 15.22
CA ILE A 315 2.56 6.09 14.79
C ILE A 315 2.27 4.63 15.18
N PHE A 316 3.20 3.72 14.86
CA PHE A 316 2.98 2.28 15.02
C PHE A 316 3.63 1.65 16.27
N GLN A 317 4.32 2.43 17.11
CA GLN A 317 4.77 1.94 18.41
C GLN A 317 3.58 1.52 19.28
N ASN A 318 3.54 0.27 19.74
CA ASN A 318 2.60 -0.15 20.79
C ASN A 318 2.98 0.55 22.11
N ASN A 319 2.03 1.27 22.72
CA ASN A 319 2.20 1.87 24.05
C ASN A 319 2.16 0.83 25.17
#